data_AF-A0A7S3CT21-F1
#
_entry.id   AF-A0A7S3CT21-F1
#
_cell.length_a   1.000
_cell.length_b   1.000
_cell.length_c   1.000
_cell.angle_alpha   90.00
_cell.angle_beta   90.00
_cell.angle_gamma   90.00
#
_symmetry.space_group_name_H-M   'P 1'
#
loop_
_entity.id
_entity.type
_entity.pdbx_description
1 polymer ?
#
loop_
_entity_poly.entity_id
_entity_poly.type
_entity_poly.pdbx_seq_one_letter_code
_entity_poly.pdbx_strand_id
1 'polypeptide(L)'
;MKEMLKARIIAKRSVHSVMNEKKFLSQLFHPFLVNMNYAFEDRENLYLVIDLMQGGDLRYHLAKNKKFNETQTKFFIACMLLSLEYLHQKSILHRDIKPENLVFDCNGYLKITDLGIARVWNPDNSKDTSGTPGYMAPEVMCKQ
;
A
#
# COMPACT_ATOMS: atom_id res chain seq x y z
N MET A 1 -2.21 3.12 -15.37
CA MET A 1 -1.11 2.17 -15.63
C MET A 1 0.14 2.67 -14.93
N LYS A 2 0.80 1.83 -14.14
CA LYS A 2 2.08 2.13 -13.47
C LYS A 2 3.21 1.59 -14.35
N GLU A 3 4.06 2.47 -14.84
CA GLU A 3 5.23 2.14 -15.66
C GLU A 3 6.51 2.30 -14.85
N MET A 4 7.39 1.28 -14.92
CA MET A 4 8.61 1.25 -14.11
C MET A 4 9.80 0.77 -14.94
N LEU A 5 10.75 1.68 -15.20
CA LEU A 5 12.03 1.39 -15.85
C LEU A 5 12.86 0.36 -15.07
N LYS A 6 13.18 -0.77 -15.69
CA LYS A 6 13.98 -1.87 -15.11
C LYS A 6 15.34 -1.38 -14.61
N ALA A 7 16.02 -0.55 -15.41
CA ALA A 7 17.31 0.03 -15.02
C ALA A 7 17.21 0.84 -13.71
N ARG A 8 16.13 1.60 -13.51
CA ARG A 8 15.89 2.40 -12.30
C ARG A 8 15.57 1.52 -11.09
N ILE A 9 14.80 0.44 -11.29
CA ILE A 9 14.49 -0.53 -10.22
C ILE A 9 15.78 -1.18 -9.72
N ILE A 10 16.67 -1.60 -10.63
CA ILE A 10 17.96 -2.21 -10.30
C ILE A 10 18.86 -1.20 -9.59
N ALA A 11 19.00 0.02 -10.13
CA ALA A 11 19.83 1.07 -9.54
C ALA A 11 19.40 1.43 -8.10
N LYS A 12 18.09 1.43 -7.82
CA LYS A 12 17.52 1.68 -6.49
C LYS A 12 17.45 0.44 -5.59
N ARG A 13 17.96 -0.73 -6.03
CA ARG A 13 17.85 -2.02 -5.32
C ARG A 13 16.41 -2.37 -4.93
N SER A 14 15.42 -1.95 -5.74
CA SER A 14 13.99 -2.10 -5.45
C SER A 14 13.35 -3.32 -6.12
N VAL A 15 14.16 -4.21 -6.73
CA VAL A 15 13.67 -5.39 -7.45
C VAL A 15 12.76 -6.24 -6.56
N HIS A 16 13.18 -6.52 -5.32
CA HIS A 16 12.37 -7.31 -4.39
C HIS A 16 11.02 -6.65 -4.12
N SER A 17 11.02 -5.35 -3.83
CA SER A 17 9.80 -4.59 -3.54
C SER A 17 8.80 -4.63 -4.70
N VAL A 18 9.26 -4.38 -5.93
CA VAL A 18 8.39 -4.41 -7.12
C VAL A 18 7.84 -5.81 -7.40
N MET A 19 8.68 -6.84 -7.28
CA MET A 19 8.23 -8.22 -7.48
C MET A 19 7.25 -8.68 -6.39
N ASN A 20 7.44 -8.20 -5.16
CA ASN A 20 6.55 -8.46 -4.03
C ASN A 20 5.20 -7.77 -4.21
N GLU A 21 5.19 -6.51 -4.64
CA GLU A 21 3.98 -5.77 -4.99
C GLU A 21 3.19 -6.52 -6.08
N LYS A 22 3.82 -6.89 -7.20
CA LYS A 22 3.18 -7.69 -8.26
C LYS A 22 2.61 -9.00 -7.72
N LYS A 23 3.37 -9.72 -6.89
CA LYS A 23 2.95 -11.00 -6.31
C LYS A 23 1.67 -10.84 -5.51
N PHE A 24 1.62 -9.91 -4.55
CA PHE A 24 0.43 -9.75 -3.72
C PHE A 24 -0.76 -9.20 -4.52
N LEU A 25 -0.54 -8.21 -5.39
CA LEU A 25 -1.60 -7.68 -6.24
C LEU A 25 -2.24 -8.75 -7.15
N SER A 26 -1.49 -9.79 -7.55
CA SER A 26 -2.04 -10.90 -8.36
C SER A 26 -2.97 -11.86 -7.59
N GLN A 27 -3.00 -11.77 -6.25
CA GLN A 27 -3.71 -12.70 -5.38
C GLN A 27 -4.80 -12.00 -4.55
N LEU A 28 -4.89 -10.68 -4.64
CA LEU A 28 -5.76 -9.86 -3.82
C LEU A 28 -6.78 -9.13 -4.68
N PHE A 29 -8.03 -9.15 -4.24
CA PHE A 29 -9.10 -8.39 -4.84
C PHE A 29 -10.05 -7.91 -3.74
N HIS A 30 -10.13 -6.59 -3.54
CA HIS A 30 -10.97 -6.00 -2.49
C HIS A 30 -11.38 -4.56 -2.86
N PRO A 31 -12.62 -4.12 -2.59
CA PRO A 31 -13.10 -2.79 -2.97
C PRO A 31 -12.26 -1.62 -2.43
N PHE A 32 -11.67 -1.79 -1.25
CA PHE A 32 -10.85 -0.78 -0.58
C PHE A 32 -9.33 -1.03 -0.68
N LEU A 33 -8.90 -1.93 -1.58
CA LEU A 33 -7.51 -2.03 -2.03
C LEU A 33 -7.41 -1.51 -3.46
N VAL A 34 -6.24 -0.98 -3.84
CA VAL A 34 -5.92 -0.78 -5.25
C VAL A 34 -5.71 -2.16 -5.88
N ASN A 35 -6.57 -2.52 -6.84
CA ASN A 35 -6.52 -3.83 -7.49
C ASN A 35 -5.70 -3.78 -8.78
N MET A 36 -5.12 -4.92 -9.15
CA MET A 36 -4.39 -5.09 -10.40
C MET A 36 -5.19 -5.97 -11.37
N ASN A 37 -5.37 -5.48 -12.59
CA ASN A 37 -6.04 -6.17 -13.67
C ASN A 37 -5.04 -6.97 -14.52
N TYR A 38 -3.89 -6.37 -14.84
CA TYR A 38 -2.87 -6.99 -15.69
C TYR A 38 -1.46 -6.61 -15.24
N ALA A 39 -0.49 -7.48 -15.54
CA ALA A 39 0.93 -7.20 -15.41
C ALA A 39 1.68 -7.77 -16.62
N PHE A 40 2.53 -6.96 -17.24
CA PHE A 40 3.35 -7.35 -18.39
C PHE A 40 4.65 -6.53 -18.41
N GLU A 41 5.55 -6.87 -19.34
CA GLU A 41 6.84 -6.21 -19.47
C GLU A 41 7.28 -6.15 -20.93
N ASP A 42 8.16 -5.20 -21.23
CA ASP A 42 8.94 -5.18 -22.46
C ASP A 42 10.45 -5.24 -22.14
N ARG A 43 11.31 -4.86 -23.09
CA ARG A 43 12.77 -4.89 -22.87
C ARG A 43 13.23 -3.94 -21.76
N GLU A 44 12.57 -2.80 -21.58
CA GLU A 44 13.03 -1.71 -20.72
C GLU A 44 12.17 -1.52 -19.46
N ASN A 45 10.89 -1.91 -19.51
CA ASN A 45 9.88 -1.54 -18.53
C ASN A 45 9.08 -2.72 -17.99
N LEU A 46 8.61 -2.55 -16.75
CA LEU A 46 7.54 -3.32 -16.14
C LEU A 46 6.26 -2.47 -16.11
N TYR A 47 5.13 -3.09 -16.41
CA TYR A 47 3.82 -2.45 -16.45
C TYR A 47 2.84 -3.14 -15.51
N LEU A 48 2.23 -2.38 -14.60
CA LEU A 48 1.09 -2.83 -13.79
C LEU A 48 -0.16 -2.03 -14.18
N VAL A 49 -1.19 -2.72 -14.68
CA VAL A 49 -2.49 -2.13 -14.97
C VAL A 49 -3.34 -2.24 -13.71
N ILE A 50 -3.35 -1.17 -12.93
CA ILE A 50 -4.05 -1.06 -11.65
C ILE A 50 -5.23 -0.08 -11.72
N ASP A 51 -6.11 -0.12 -10.72
CA ASP A 51 -7.19 0.84 -10.53
C ASP A 51 -6.68 2.30 -10.64
N LEU A 52 -7.43 3.14 -11.34
CA LEU A 52 -7.11 4.55 -11.49
C LEU A 52 -7.65 5.33 -10.28
N MET A 53 -6.73 5.91 -9.50
CA MET A 53 -7.06 6.68 -8.29
C MET A 53 -6.98 8.18 -8.57
N GLN A 54 -8.10 8.79 -8.94
CA GLN A 54 -8.17 10.20 -9.37
C GLN A 54 -8.23 11.20 -8.21
N GLY A 55 -8.56 10.75 -7.00
CA GLY A 55 -8.74 11.61 -5.83
C GLY A 55 -7.44 12.00 -5.13
N GLY A 56 -6.28 11.49 -5.56
CA GLY A 56 -4.98 11.77 -4.91
C GLY A 56 -4.79 11.01 -3.59
N ASP A 57 -3.67 11.26 -2.92
CA ASP A 57 -3.32 10.64 -1.64
C ASP A 57 -3.78 11.47 -0.43
N LEU A 58 -3.93 10.81 0.72
CA LEU A 58 -4.38 11.44 1.97
C LEU A 58 -3.38 12.51 2.46
N ARG A 59 -2.08 12.35 2.19
CA ARG A 59 -1.07 13.36 2.57
C ARG A 59 -1.34 14.70 1.88
N TYR A 60 -1.66 14.68 0.59
CA TYR A 60 -2.05 15.88 -0.16
C TYR A 60 -3.24 16.60 0.49
N HIS A 61 -4.29 15.84 0.84
CA HIS A 61 -5.49 16.42 1.45
C HIS A 61 -5.25 16.94 2.86
N LEU A 62 -4.43 16.25 3.67
CA LEU A 62 -4.03 16.72 5.00
C LEU A 62 -3.22 18.03 4.92
N ALA A 63 -2.30 18.13 3.95
CA ALA A 63 -1.52 19.35 3.74
C ALA A 63 -2.41 20.55 3.37
N LYS A 64 -3.49 20.32 2.62
CA LYS A 64 -4.41 21.38 2.18
C LYS A 64 -5.45 21.76 3.24
N ASN A 65 -6.12 20.79 3.85
CA ASN A 65 -7.27 21.01 4.74
C ASN A 65 -6.92 21.05 6.23
N LYS A 66 -5.66 20.72 6.60
CA LYS A 66 -5.14 20.51 7.97
C LYS A 66 -5.81 19.37 8.75
N LYS A 67 -7.14 19.26 8.75
CA LYS A 67 -7.91 18.23 9.44
C LYS A 67 -9.21 17.91 8.71
N PHE A 68 -9.70 16.69 8.90
CA PHE A 68 -11.04 16.27 8.49
C PHE A 68 -12.01 16.37 9.66
N ASN A 69 -13.31 16.43 9.37
CA ASN A 69 -14.32 16.31 10.42
C ASN A 69 -14.45 14.84 10.89
N GLU A 70 -15.14 14.63 12.01
CA GLU A 70 -15.28 13.29 12.60
C GLU A 70 -15.98 12.31 11.65
N THR A 71 -17.03 12.74 10.95
CA THR A 71 -17.79 11.90 10.02
C THR A 71 -16.92 11.40 8.87
N GLN A 72 -16.15 12.29 8.24
CA GLN A 72 -15.18 11.94 7.20
C GLN A 72 -14.10 10.99 7.74
N THR A 73 -13.54 11.32 8.91
CA THR A 73 -12.50 10.51 9.54
C THR A 73 -13.00 9.09 9.83
N LYS A 74 -14.23 8.96 10.37
CA LYS A 74 -14.88 7.68 10.66
C LYS A 74 -15.10 6.86 9.39
N PHE A 75 -15.53 7.50 8.31
CA PHE A 75 -15.70 6.86 7.01
C PHE A 75 -14.37 6.34 6.43
N PHE A 76 -13.31 7.14 6.48
CA PHE A 76 -11.97 6.75 6.03
C PHE A 76 -11.39 5.60 6.85
N ILE A 77 -11.54 5.66 8.17
CA ILE A 77 -11.12 4.58 9.08
C ILE A 77 -11.88 3.29 8.77
N ALA A 78 -13.19 3.34 8.50
CA ALA A 78 -13.96 2.16 8.14
C ALA A 78 -13.43 1.48 6.86
N CYS A 79 -13.14 2.25 5.80
CA CYS A 79 -12.55 1.72 4.57
C CYS A 79 -11.18 1.05 4.83
N MET A 80 -10.35 1.69 5.64
CA MET A 80 -9.03 1.18 6.02
C MET A 80 -9.15 -0.10 6.85
N LEU A 81 -10.03 -0.16 7.84
CA LEU A 81 -10.23 -1.33 8.69
C LEU A 81 -10.71 -2.55 7.89
N LEU A 82 -11.68 -2.37 6.98
CA LEU A 82 -12.16 -3.44 6.12
C LEU A 82 -11.06 -3.97 5.20
N SER A 83 -10.19 -3.08 4.70
CA SER A 83 -9.02 -3.46 3.89
C SER A 83 -8.01 -4.29 4.70
N LEU A 84 -7.69 -3.82 5.91
CA LEU A 84 -6.74 -4.49 6.80
C LEU A 84 -7.27 -5.83 7.29
N GLU A 85 -8.55 -5.92 7.62
CA GLU A 85 -9.22 -7.18 7.95
C GLU A 85 -9.07 -8.20 6.81
N TYR A 86 -9.37 -7.79 5.57
CA TYR A 86 -9.22 -8.67 4.41
C TYR A 86 -7.78 -9.16 4.20
N LEU A 87 -6.78 -8.29 4.41
CA LEU A 87 -5.36 -8.66 4.34
C LEU A 87 -4.98 -9.64 5.47
N HIS A 88 -5.38 -9.34 6.71
CA HIS A 88 -5.06 -10.12 7.88
C HIS A 88 -5.72 -11.51 7.86
N GLN A 89 -6.92 -11.65 7.29
CA GLN A 89 -7.55 -12.95 7.05
C GLN A 89 -6.74 -13.86 6.10
N LYS A 90 -5.84 -13.27 5.29
CA LYS A 90 -4.89 -13.99 4.42
C LYS A 90 -3.49 -14.06 5.01
N SER A 91 -3.35 -13.72 6.29
CA SER A 91 -2.08 -13.59 7.00
C SER A 91 -1.13 -12.61 6.33
N ILE A 92 -1.61 -11.56 5.65
CA ILE A 92 -0.75 -10.56 4.98
C ILE A 92 -0.68 -9.30 5.83
N LEU A 93 0.52 -8.88 6.17
CA LEU A 93 0.81 -7.60 6.82
C LEU A 93 1.21 -6.58 5.77
N HIS A 94 0.55 -5.42 5.75
CA HIS A 94 0.90 -4.31 4.85
C HIS A 94 2.23 -3.65 5.22
N ARG A 95 2.45 -3.41 6.53
CA ARG A 95 3.65 -2.82 7.16
C ARG A 95 3.99 -1.36 6.81
N ASP A 96 3.33 -0.72 5.85
CA ASP A 96 3.54 0.70 5.52
C ASP A 96 2.23 1.52 5.44
N ILE A 97 1.41 1.47 6.49
CA ILE A 97 0.19 2.29 6.55
C ILE A 97 0.55 3.73 6.92
N LYS A 98 0.39 4.64 5.98
CA LYS A 98 0.68 6.08 6.10
C LYS A 98 -0.13 6.87 5.06
N PRO A 99 -0.33 8.18 5.23
CA PRO A 99 -1.15 9.00 4.34
C PRO A 99 -0.79 8.93 2.85
N GLU A 100 0.47 8.69 2.50
CA GLU A 100 0.93 8.53 1.11
C GLU A 100 0.39 7.26 0.45
N ASN A 101 0.11 6.22 1.25
CA ASN A 101 -0.36 4.91 0.79
C ASN A 101 -1.88 4.74 0.95
N LEU A 102 -2.57 5.83 1.30
CA LEU A 102 -4.02 5.90 1.40
C LEU A 102 -4.52 6.83 0.30
N VAL A 103 -5.12 6.28 -0.75
CA VAL A 103 -5.47 6.99 -1.99
C VAL A 103 -6.97 7.00 -2.22
N PHE A 104 -7.48 8.04 -2.86
CA PHE A 104 -8.91 8.22 -3.10
C PHE A 104 -9.29 7.95 -4.56
N ASP A 105 -10.43 7.28 -4.77
CA ASP A 105 -11.05 7.18 -6.08
C ASP A 105 -11.86 8.45 -6.43
N CYS A 106 -12.51 8.47 -7.59
CA CYS A 106 -13.33 9.60 -8.02
C CYS A 106 -14.59 9.84 -7.17
N ASN A 107 -15.02 8.84 -6.40
CA ASN A 107 -16.19 8.91 -5.54
C ASN A 107 -15.82 9.27 -4.08
N GLY A 108 -14.52 9.40 -3.78
CA GLY A 108 -14.02 9.73 -2.45
C GLY A 108 -13.86 8.52 -1.51
N TYR A 109 -13.91 7.29 -2.03
CA TYR A 109 -13.57 6.11 -1.22
C TYR A 109 -12.05 6.00 -1.07
N LEU A 110 -11.63 5.76 0.17
CA LEU A 110 -10.23 5.52 0.51
C LEU A 110 -9.87 4.07 0.18
N LYS A 111 -8.73 3.90 -0.50
CA LYS A 111 -8.13 2.60 -0.78
C LYS A 111 -6.68 2.55 -0.32
N ILE A 112 -6.23 1.38 0.12
CA ILE A 112 -4.82 1.13 0.45
C ILE A 112 -4.07 0.74 -0.83
N THR A 113 -2.85 1.25 -0.98
CA THR A 113 -1.91 0.92 -2.08
C THR A 113 -0.50 0.67 -1.55
N ASP A 114 0.41 0.26 -2.43
CA ASP A 114 1.84 -0.01 -2.18
C ASP A 114 2.11 -1.20 -1.26
N LEU A 115 2.02 -2.40 -1.84
CA LEU A 115 2.33 -3.67 -1.19
C LEU A 115 3.82 -4.03 -1.30
N GLY A 116 4.71 -3.09 -1.65
CA GLY A 116 6.11 -3.36 -1.93
C GLY A 116 6.84 -3.99 -0.74
N ILE A 117 6.52 -3.56 0.48
CA ILE A 117 7.04 -4.15 1.72
C ILE A 117 6.03 -5.04 2.43
N ALA A 118 4.91 -5.42 1.83
CA ALA A 118 3.98 -6.33 2.47
C ALA A 118 4.61 -7.71 2.71
N ARG A 119 4.09 -8.48 3.67
CA ARG A 119 4.63 -9.82 3.95
C ARG A 119 3.56 -10.76 4.49
N VAL A 120 3.68 -12.04 4.16
CA VAL A 120 2.92 -13.08 4.86
C VAL A 120 3.47 -13.22 6.28
N TRP A 121 2.64 -13.01 7.28
CA TRP A 121 2.97 -13.19 8.69
C TRP A 121 3.37 -14.65 8.97
N ASN A 122 4.45 -14.81 9.73
CA ASN A 122 4.82 -16.07 10.36
C ASN A 122 5.60 -15.79 11.66
N PRO A 123 5.68 -16.75 12.60
CA PRO A 123 6.36 -16.54 13.87
C PRO A 123 7.83 -16.11 13.72
N ASP A 124 8.53 -16.61 12.70
CA ASP A 124 9.94 -16.33 12.46
C ASP A 124 10.20 -14.88 12.04
N ASN A 125 9.22 -14.21 11.43
CA ASN A 125 9.33 -12.82 10.99
C ASN A 125 8.75 -11.79 11.96
N SER A 126 8.37 -12.23 13.16
CA SER A 126 7.82 -11.37 14.21
C SER A 126 8.74 -10.23 14.64
N LYS A 127 10.05 -10.35 14.42
CA LYS A 127 11.08 -9.37 14.82
C LYS A 127 11.56 -8.47 13.68
N ASP A 128 10.99 -8.60 12.49
CA ASP A 128 11.42 -7.87 11.32
C ASP A 128 11.00 -6.40 11.40
N THR A 129 11.96 -5.50 11.21
CA THR A 129 11.72 -4.06 11.28
C THR A 129 11.59 -3.47 9.88
N SER A 130 10.40 -2.98 9.55
CA SER A 130 10.12 -2.33 8.27
C SER A 130 8.97 -1.34 8.43
N GLY A 131 8.96 -0.30 7.61
CA GLY A 131 7.92 0.73 7.61
C GLY A 131 8.54 2.12 7.60
N THR A 132 7.67 3.13 7.58
CA THR A 132 8.10 4.54 7.59
C THR A 132 8.22 5.06 9.02
N PRO A 133 9.36 5.66 9.43
CA PRO A 133 9.51 6.28 10.74
C PRO A 133 8.36 7.27 11.03
N GLY A 134 7.86 7.26 12.27
CA GLY A 134 6.69 8.04 12.68
C GLY A 134 5.34 7.34 12.49
N TYR A 135 5.28 6.27 11.69
CA TYR A 135 4.10 5.40 11.53
C TYR A 135 4.33 3.98 12.05
N MET A 136 5.58 3.61 12.34
CA MET A 136 5.92 2.32 12.93
C MET A 136 5.44 2.25 14.38
N ALA A 137 4.90 1.09 14.77
CA ALA A 137 4.49 0.83 16.14
C ALA A 137 5.73 0.70 17.07
N PRO A 138 5.60 1.02 18.37
CA PRO A 138 6.73 1.01 19.31
C PRO A 138 7.50 -0.31 19.35
N GLU A 139 6.82 -1.45 19.31
CA GLU A 139 7.42 -2.79 19.29
C GLU A 139 8.22 -3.10 18.01
N VAL A 140 7.96 -2.37 16.92
CA VAL A 140 8.70 -2.49 15.66
C VAL A 140 9.92 -1.56 15.67
N MET A 141 9.84 -0.41 16.34
CA MET A 141 10.96 0.54 16.45
C MET A 141 11.96 0.15 17.54
N CYS A 142 11.45 -0.21 18.71
CA CYS A 142 12.20 -0.55 19.90
C CYS A 142 12.20 -2.07 20.03
N LYS A 143 13.32 -2.71 19.65
CA LYS A 143 13.56 -4.11 20.01
C LYS A 143 13.60 -4.19 21.55
N GLN A 144 12.65 -4.90 22.15
CA GLN A 144 12.76 -5.35 23.54
C GLN A 144 13.87 -6.41 23.64
#